data_AF-A0A967M201-F1
#
_entry.id   AF-A0A967M201-F1
#
_cell.length_a   1.000
_cell.length_b   1.000
_cell.length_c   1.000
_cell.angle_alpha   90.00
_cell.angle_beta   90.00
_cell.angle_gamma   90.00
#
_symmetry.space_group_name_H-M   'P 1'
#
loop_
_entity.id
_entity.type
_entity.pdbx_description
1 polymer ?
#
loop_
_entity_poly.entity_id
_entity_poly.type
_entity_poly.pdbx_seq_one_letter_code
_entity_poly.pdbx_strand_id
1 'polypeptide(L)'
;FEEFGPEALNPAAPAPTLSFPGPAAGPAPEQDPLDPAKSGPAPAALEAFLAQEGIAPFPTEFSNVTESNPWQPDIENYLGRALDSPPAEGRPPGQGWAHQRWNEFYP
;
A
#
# COMPACT_ATOMS: atom_id res chain seq x y z
N PHE A 1 12.76 13.26 -7.92
CA PHE A 1 12.25 12.86 -9.24
C PHE A 1 11.30 11.72 -8.96
N GLU A 2 10.02 11.89 -9.29
CA GLU A 2 8.97 10.89 -9.14
C GLU A 2 8.49 10.55 -10.55
N GLU A 3 8.61 9.29 -10.94
CA GLU A 3 8.20 8.72 -12.23
C GLU A 3 7.57 7.36 -11.91
N PHE A 4 6.44 7.04 -12.56
CA PHE A 4 5.63 5.86 -12.28
C PHE A 4 6.13 4.58 -12.97
N GLY A 5 7.46 4.44 -13.07
CA GLY A 5 8.09 3.36 -13.81
C GLY A 5 8.23 3.66 -15.32
N PRO A 6 8.73 2.69 -16.10
CA PRO A 6 9.09 2.90 -17.49
C PRO A 6 7.90 2.83 -18.48
N GLU A 7 6.72 2.39 -18.02
CA GLU A 7 5.53 2.18 -18.85
C GLU A 7 4.34 2.96 -18.29
N ALA A 8 3.56 3.58 -19.17
CA ALA A 8 2.36 4.30 -18.78
C ALA A 8 1.29 3.32 -18.26
N LEU A 9 0.68 3.65 -17.13
CA LEU A 9 -0.39 2.88 -16.53
C LEU A 9 -1.67 3.01 -17.36
N ASN A 10 -2.42 1.92 -17.49
CA ASN A 10 -3.72 1.93 -18.17
C ASN A 10 -4.82 2.35 -17.18
N PRO A 11 -5.39 3.56 -17.27
CA PRO A 11 -6.45 4.02 -16.35
C PRO A 11 -7.79 3.29 -16.58
N ALA A 12 -7.94 2.55 -17.68
CA ALA A 12 -9.12 1.74 -17.97
C ALA A 12 -8.96 0.27 -17.57
N ALA A 13 -7.81 -0.12 -17.00
CA ALA A 13 -7.63 -1.47 -16.45
C ALA A 13 -8.67 -1.73 -15.34
N PRO A 14 -9.15 -2.98 -15.20
CA PRO A 14 -10.04 -3.33 -14.10
C PRO A 14 -9.38 -3.02 -12.76
N ALA A 15 -10.17 -2.58 -11.77
CA ALA A 15 -9.66 -2.42 -10.42
C ALA A 15 -9.25 -3.78 -9.84
N PRO A 16 -8.04 -3.92 -9.27
CA PRO A 16 -7.65 -5.11 -8.52
C PRO A 16 -8.67 -5.46 -7.43
N THR A 17 -8.85 -6.75 -7.16
CA THR A 17 -9.86 -7.25 -6.20
C THR A 17 -9.25 -7.79 -4.92
N LEU A 18 -7.99 -8.18 -4.95
CA LEU A 18 -7.21 -8.57 -3.78
C LEU A 18 -6.57 -7.32 -3.18
N SER A 19 -6.76 -7.14 -1.88
CA SER A 19 -6.03 -6.16 -1.09
C SER A 19 -4.58 -6.60 -0.85
N PHE A 20 -3.70 -5.65 -0.54
CA PHE A 20 -2.32 -5.96 -0.16
C PHE A 20 -2.33 -6.92 1.04
N PRO A 21 -1.67 -8.09 0.95
CA PRO A 21 -1.73 -9.08 2.02
C PRO A 21 -0.98 -8.58 3.26
N GLY A 22 -1.63 -8.70 4.41
CA GLY A 22 -1.01 -8.40 5.70
C GLY A 22 -0.04 -9.50 6.16
N PRO A 23 0.71 -9.24 7.26
CA PRO A 23 1.56 -10.25 7.89
C PRO A 23 0.79 -11.49 8.30
N ALA A 24 1.39 -12.68 8.12
CA ALA A 24 0.75 -13.94 8.50
C ALA A 24 1.77 -14.90 9.14
N ALA A 25 1.36 -15.64 10.17
CA ALA A 25 2.17 -16.75 10.69
C ALA A 25 2.17 -17.92 9.69
N GLY A 26 3.27 -18.67 9.64
CA GLY A 26 3.39 -19.79 8.72
C GLY A 26 4.76 -20.46 8.74
N PRO A 27 4.90 -21.58 8.01
CA PRO A 27 6.16 -22.33 7.95
C PRO A 27 7.16 -21.79 6.91
N ALA A 28 6.80 -20.75 6.14
CA ALA A 28 7.68 -20.20 5.11
C ALA A 28 8.89 -19.47 5.74
N PRO A 29 10.04 -19.39 5.05
CA PRO A 29 11.25 -18.74 5.59
C PRO A 29 11.06 -17.29 6.06
N GLU A 30 10.14 -16.56 5.44
CA GLU A 30 9.76 -15.17 5.73
C GLU A 30 8.65 -15.04 6.80
N GLN A 31 8.20 -16.16 7.37
CA GLN A 31 7.15 -16.21 8.38
C GLN A 31 7.66 -16.85 9.67
N ASP A 32 7.33 -16.23 10.81
CA ASP A 32 7.39 -16.91 12.10
C ASP A 32 6.23 -17.93 12.17
N PRO A 33 6.46 -19.15 12.69
CA PRO A 33 5.42 -20.18 12.76
C PRO A 33 4.21 -19.81 13.64
N LEU A 34 4.36 -18.86 14.56
CA LEU A 34 3.37 -18.55 15.58
C LEU A 34 3.04 -17.05 15.70
N ASP A 35 3.91 -16.16 15.22
CA ASP A 35 3.82 -14.73 15.48
C ASP A 35 3.78 -13.89 14.19
N PRO A 36 2.59 -13.46 13.71
CA PRO A 36 2.46 -12.61 12.53
C PRO A 36 3.26 -11.30 12.63
N ALA A 37 3.51 -10.77 13.83
CA ALA A 37 4.27 -9.53 13.99
C ALA A 37 5.77 -9.69 13.68
N LYS A 38 6.24 -10.94 13.55
CA LYS A 38 7.61 -11.28 13.11
C LYS A 38 7.64 -11.84 11.70
N SER A 39 6.54 -11.70 10.95
CA SER A 39 6.36 -12.30 9.63
C SER A 39 6.16 -11.25 8.53
N GLY A 40 6.46 -11.65 7.30
CA GLY A 40 5.87 -11.07 6.10
C GLY A 40 4.48 -11.64 5.76
N PRO A 41 3.87 -11.21 4.65
CA PRO A 41 2.69 -11.86 4.10
C PRO A 41 3.00 -13.28 3.64
N ALA A 42 1.97 -14.11 3.52
CA ALA A 42 2.11 -15.44 2.94
C ALA A 42 2.55 -15.32 1.46
N PRO A 43 3.57 -16.07 1.00
CA PRO A 43 4.15 -15.87 -0.33
C PRO A 43 3.12 -16.08 -1.45
N ALA A 44 2.26 -17.11 -1.34
CA ALA A 44 1.21 -17.35 -2.33
C ALA A 44 0.19 -16.20 -2.42
N ALA A 45 -0.11 -15.52 -1.31
CA ALA A 45 -1.02 -14.38 -1.30
C ALA A 45 -0.35 -13.13 -1.90
N LEU A 46 0.95 -12.93 -1.63
CA LEU A 46 1.73 -11.85 -2.24
C LEU A 46 1.85 -12.04 -3.76
N GLU A 47 2.18 -13.23 -4.24
CA GLU A 47 2.24 -13.54 -5.67
C GLU A 47 0.87 -13.33 -6.34
N ALA A 48 -0.22 -13.80 -5.71
CA ALA A 48 -1.57 -13.58 -6.24
C ALA A 48 -1.93 -12.10 -6.32
N PHE A 49 -1.54 -11.30 -5.32
CA PHE A 49 -1.74 -9.86 -5.31
C PHE A 49 -0.95 -9.14 -6.41
N LEU A 50 0.33 -9.50 -6.59
CA LEU A 50 1.23 -8.90 -7.60
C LEU A 50 0.85 -9.29 -9.04
N ALA A 51 0.23 -10.46 -9.23
CA ALA A 51 -0.21 -10.93 -10.54
C ALA A 51 -1.53 -10.28 -11.02
N GLN A 52 -2.16 -9.42 -10.22
CA GLN A 52 -3.39 -8.75 -10.61
C GLN A 52 -3.15 -7.73 -11.73
N GLU A 53 -4.11 -7.62 -12.64
CA GLU A 53 -4.11 -6.56 -13.63
C GLU A 53 -4.57 -5.23 -13.01
N GLY A 54 -3.95 -4.13 -13.44
CA GLY A 54 -4.32 -2.79 -13.02
C GLY A 54 -3.77 -2.40 -11.64
N ILE A 55 -4.13 -1.19 -11.21
CA ILE A 55 -3.78 -0.65 -9.91
C ILE A 55 -5.00 0.07 -9.33
N ALA A 56 -5.22 -0.06 -8.02
CA ALA A 56 -6.21 0.72 -7.31
C ALA A 56 -5.72 1.09 -5.89
N PRO A 57 -6.01 2.32 -5.42
CA PRO A 57 -6.53 3.44 -6.22
C PRO A 57 -5.51 3.87 -7.29
N PHE A 58 -5.99 4.43 -8.41
CA PHE A 58 -5.09 5.00 -9.43
C PHE A 58 -4.30 6.15 -8.77
N PRO A 59 -3.01 6.35 -9.11
CA PRO A 59 -2.25 7.42 -8.50
C PRO A 59 -2.93 8.79 -8.69
N THR A 60 -2.68 9.70 -7.76
CA THR A 60 -3.26 11.05 -7.77
C THR A 60 -2.18 12.11 -7.55
N GLU A 61 -2.43 13.32 -8.04
CA GLU A 61 -1.50 14.45 -7.90
C GLU A 61 -1.32 14.86 -6.43
N PHE A 62 -2.41 14.83 -5.66
CA PHE A 62 -2.44 15.33 -4.28
C PHE A 62 -2.40 14.19 -3.26
N SER A 63 -1.97 14.56 -2.07
CA SER A 63 -1.98 13.66 -0.92
C SER A 63 -3.40 13.22 -0.54
N ASN A 64 -3.59 11.91 -0.33
CA ASN A 64 -4.77 11.37 0.36
C ASN A 64 -4.69 11.71 1.86
N VAL A 65 -5.57 12.62 2.27
CA VAL A 65 -5.69 13.09 3.66
C VAL A 65 -6.96 12.61 4.36
N THR A 66 -7.68 11.69 3.73
CA THR A 66 -8.99 11.24 4.20
C THR A 66 -8.99 9.80 4.67
N GLU A 67 -8.17 8.95 4.08
CA GLU A 67 -8.14 7.53 4.43
C GLU A 67 -7.16 7.25 5.57
N SER A 68 -7.54 6.32 6.44
CA SER A 68 -6.68 5.81 7.51
C SER A 68 -5.75 4.71 6.99
N ASN A 69 -4.64 4.52 7.70
CA ASN A 69 -3.67 3.47 7.42
C ASN A 69 -4.33 2.08 7.42
N PRO A 70 -4.29 1.32 6.30
CA PRO A 70 -4.89 -0.01 6.22
C PRO A 70 -4.23 -1.02 7.18
N TRP A 71 -2.99 -0.78 7.60
CA TRP A 71 -2.25 -1.59 8.57
C TRP A 71 -2.46 -1.16 10.03
N GLN A 72 -3.36 -0.20 10.30
CA GLN A 72 -3.63 0.26 11.66
C GLN A 72 -3.89 -0.89 12.64
N PRO A 73 -4.77 -1.88 12.36
CA PRO A 73 -5.05 -2.95 13.32
C PRO A 73 -3.82 -3.79 13.67
N ASP A 74 -2.99 -4.14 12.68
CA ASP A 74 -1.78 -4.93 12.88
C ASP A 74 -0.75 -4.17 13.72
N ILE A 75 -0.59 -2.87 13.45
CA ILE A 75 0.32 -2.01 14.21
C ILE A 75 -0.16 -1.82 15.64
N GLU A 76 -1.46 -1.59 15.86
CA GLU A 76 -2.03 -1.44 17.20
C GLU A 76 -1.87 -2.73 18.02
N ASN A 77 -2.10 -3.88 17.40
CA ASN A 77 -1.88 -5.18 18.00
C ASN A 77 -0.41 -5.38 18.41
N TYR A 78 0.54 -5.01 17.54
CA TYR A 78 1.97 -5.08 17.85
C TYR A 78 2.37 -4.12 18.99
N LEU A 79 1.89 -2.88 18.96
CA LEU A 79 2.26 -1.84 19.94
C LEU A 79 1.54 -2.01 21.29
N GLY A 80 0.45 -2.76 21.34
CA GLY A 80 -0.40 -2.88 22.53
C GLY A 80 -1.13 -1.59 22.90
N ARG A 81 -1.33 -0.69 21.93
CA ARG A 81 -2.07 0.58 22.12
C ARG A 81 -2.74 1.02 20.82
N ALA A 82 -3.81 1.81 20.95
CA ALA A 82 -4.45 2.46 19.82
C ALA A 82 -3.55 3.53 19.19
N LEU A 83 -3.71 3.72 17.88
CA LEU A 83 -3.18 4.83 17.12
C LEU A 83 -4.27 5.90 16.99
N ASP A 84 -3.87 7.17 17.09
CA ASP A 84 -4.76 8.30 16.91
C ASP A 84 -4.77 8.70 15.43
N SER A 85 -5.79 8.26 14.69
CA SER A 85 -6.01 8.54 13.26
C SER A 85 -4.75 8.46 12.38
N PRO A 86 -4.07 7.30 12.29
CA PRO A 86 -2.87 7.16 11.48
C PRO A 86 -3.23 7.33 9.98
N PRO A 87 -2.51 8.19 9.23
CA PRO A 87 -2.86 8.48 7.85
C PRO A 87 -2.46 7.32 6.91
N ALA A 88 -3.23 7.11 5.84
CA ALA A 88 -2.91 6.14 4.79
C ALA A 88 -1.62 6.49 4.03
N GLU A 89 -1.36 7.77 3.81
CA GLU A 89 -0.09 8.25 3.26
C GLU A 89 0.53 9.34 4.13
N GLY A 90 1.87 9.40 4.17
CA GLY A 90 2.60 10.30 5.06
C GLY A 90 2.90 11.69 4.48
N ARG A 91 2.49 12.00 3.25
CA ARG A 91 2.75 13.31 2.64
C ARG A 91 1.84 14.36 3.27
N PRO A 92 2.33 15.58 3.53
CA PRO A 92 1.44 16.66 3.96
C PRO A 92 0.46 17.08 2.83
N PRO A 93 -0.68 17.70 3.17
CA PRO A 93 -1.60 18.24 2.17
C PRO A 93 -1.02 19.43 1.38
N GLY A 94 -1.60 19.67 0.20
CA GLY A 94 -1.45 20.90 -0.57
C GLY A 94 -0.43 20.84 -1.71
N GLN A 95 -0.46 21.85 -2.59
CA GLN A 95 0.36 21.90 -3.82
C GLN A 95 1.87 21.79 -3.56
N GLY A 96 2.35 22.31 -2.43
CA GLY A 96 3.78 22.25 -2.07
C GLY A 96 4.30 20.82 -1.84
N TRP A 97 3.41 19.86 -1.64
CA TRP A 97 3.69 18.45 -1.39
C TRP A 97 3.04 17.51 -2.42
N ALA A 98 2.36 18.09 -3.41
CA ALA A 98 1.83 17.37 -4.55
C ALA A 98 2.96 16.84 -5.45
N HIS A 99 2.62 15.90 -6.31
CA HIS A 99 3.55 15.38 -7.32
C HIS A 99 4.00 16.53 -8.24
N GLN A 100 5.28 16.95 -8.12
CA GLN A 100 5.78 18.23 -8.67
C GLN A 100 5.77 18.32 -10.20
N ARG A 101 5.62 17.19 -10.90
CA ARG A 101 5.60 17.12 -12.38
C ARG A 101 4.50 16.20 -12.88
N TRP A 102 3.33 16.23 -12.24
CA TRP A 102 2.20 15.35 -12.55
C TRP A 102 1.82 15.31 -14.04
N ASN A 103 1.80 16.45 -14.71
CA ASN A 103 1.46 16.52 -16.13
C ASN A 103 2.57 16.01 -17.07
N GLU A 104 3.82 15.92 -16.59
CA GLU A 104 4.96 15.47 -17.40
C GLU A 104 5.29 13.99 -17.17
N PHE A 105 5.09 13.50 -15.94
CA PHE A 105 5.19 12.09 -15.56
C PHE A 105 3.83 11.62 -15.05
N TYR A 106 2.81 11.74 -15.91
CA TYR A 106 1.52 11.16 -15.62
C TYR A 106 1.69 9.63 -15.53
N PRO A 107 1.03 8.96 -14.56
CA PRO A 107 1.21 7.54 -14.36
C PRO A 107 0.93 6.71 -15.61
#